data_AF-A0A0L6V370-F1
#
_entry.id   AF-A0A0L6V370-F1
#
_cell.length_a   1.000
_cell.length_b   1.000
_cell.length_c   1.000
_cell.angle_alpha   90.00
_cell.angle_beta   90.00
_cell.angle_gamma   90.00
#
_symmetry.space_group_name_H-M   'P 1'
#
loop_
_entity.id
_entity.type
_entity.pdbx_description
1 polymer ?
#
loop_
_entity_poly.entity_id
_entity_poly.type
_entity_poly.pdbx_seq_one_letter_code
_entity_poly.pdbx_strand_id
1 'polypeptide(L)'
;MNAFFYALMSLAIAATNVSAIGETMTCTTYSASPKGFACNDRPDIVCTEGCKTFVTSSQCKFDKYPKKPTTSELCTVGFGSTSATTKSNLFLPHFAVCLCITGQGSFSCTGKSTGSAKCYGCVAYNKIPWAS
;
A
#
# COMPACT_ATOMS: atom_id res chain seq x y z
N MET A 1 -57.77 -19.45 -28.63
CA MET A 1 -56.71 -19.28 -27.62
C MET A 1 -55.40 -19.72 -28.22
N ASN A 2 -54.46 -18.80 -28.45
CA ASN A 2 -53.08 -19.16 -28.73
C ASN A 2 -52.19 -18.19 -27.94
N ALA A 3 -52.17 -18.40 -26.63
CA ALA A 3 -51.56 -17.52 -25.64
C ALA A 3 -50.05 -17.82 -25.48
N PHE A 4 -49.30 -17.83 -26.57
CA PHE A 4 -47.88 -18.20 -26.57
C PHE A 4 -46.92 -17.09 -26.99
N PHE A 5 -47.36 -15.83 -27.00
CA PHE A 5 -46.54 -14.70 -27.48
C PHE A 5 -46.22 -13.61 -26.43
N TYR A 6 -46.51 -13.81 -25.15
CA TYR A 6 -46.33 -12.76 -24.12
C TYR A 6 -45.56 -13.21 -22.88
N ALA A 7 -44.39 -13.82 -23.04
CA ALA A 7 -43.56 -14.18 -21.87
C ALA A 7 -42.05 -14.13 -22.11
N LEU A 8 -41.55 -13.24 -22.96
CA LEU A 8 -40.11 -13.06 -23.18
C LEU A 8 -39.72 -11.59 -23.07
N MET A 9 -39.92 -11.01 -21.88
CA MET A 9 -39.33 -9.72 -21.54
C MET A 9 -39.06 -9.59 -20.04
N SER A 10 -38.36 -10.56 -19.45
CA SER A 10 -37.94 -10.46 -18.05
C SER A 10 -36.58 -11.10 -17.85
N LEU A 11 -35.52 -10.47 -18.35
CA LEU A 11 -34.18 -10.62 -17.78
C LEU A 11 -33.48 -9.28 -17.92
N ALA A 12 -33.97 -8.29 -17.18
CA ALA A 12 -33.15 -7.13 -16.85
C ALA A 12 -31.98 -7.68 -16.03
N ILE A 13 -30.84 -7.85 -16.71
CA ILE A 13 -29.56 -8.09 -16.08
C ILE A 13 -29.33 -6.82 -15.24
N ALA A 14 -29.72 -6.86 -13.97
CA ALA A 14 -29.10 -6.03 -12.97
C ALA A 14 -27.66 -6.55 -12.85
N ALA A 15 -26.84 -6.20 -13.83
CA ALA A 15 -25.44 -5.99 -13.59
C ALA A 15 -25.44 -4.81 -12.63
N THR A 16 -25.62 -5.11 -11.34
CA THR A 16 -25.12 -4.25 -10.29
C THR A 16 -23.71 -3.97 -10.74
N ASN A 17 -23.47 -2.72 -11.14
CA ASN A 17 -22.16 -2.20 -11.33
C ASN A 17 -21.45 -2.50 -10.01
N VAL A 18 -20.76 -3.65 -9.95
CA VAL A 18 -19.63 -3.80 -9.08
C VAL A 18 -18.70 -2.78 -9.71
N SER A 19 -18.83 -1.51 -9.30
CA SER A 19 -17.75 -0.56 -9.45
C SER A 19 -16.52 -1.37 -9.08
N ALA A 20 -15.56 -1.51 -9.98
CA ALA A 20 -14.32 -2.14 -9.59
C ALA A 20 -13.80 -1.31 -8.40
N ILE A 21 -14.04 -1.77 -7.17
CA ILE A 21 -13.83 -0.95 -5.97
C ILE A 21 -12.36 -1.08 -5.64
N GLY A 22 -11.55 -0.41 -6.45
CA GLY A 22 -10.16 -0.15 -6.17
C GLY A 22 -9.22 -0.47 -7.30
N GLU A 23 -8.41 0.52 -7.64
CA GLU A 23 -7.31 0.39 -8.56
C GLU A 23 -6.18 -0.43 -7.92
N THR A 24 -5.36 -1.08 -8.75
CA THR A 24 -4.09 -1.64 -8.31
C THR A 24 -3.00 -0.61 -8.53
N MET A 25 -2.33 -0.19 -7.45
CA MET A 25 -1.25 0.79 -7.51
C MET A 25 0.10 0.16 -7.17
N THR A 26 1.15 0.63 -7.85
CA THR A 26 2.53 0.32 -7.46
C THR A 26 3.06 1.47 -6.61
N CYS A 27 3.50 1.13 -5.41
CA CYS A 27 3.85 2.04 -4.33
C CYS A 27 5.34 1.95 -4.03
N THR A 28 6.02 3.09 -4.09
CA THR A 28 7.42 3.26 -3.69
C THR A 28 7.54 3.59 -2.21
N THR A 29 6.52 4.20 -1.64
CA THR A 29 6.31 4.34 -0.19
C THR A 29 4.92 3.85 0.19
N TYR A 30 4.76 3.30 1.38
CA TYR A 30 3.47 2.83 1.87
C TYR A 30 3.47 2.72 3.38
N SER A 31 2.29 2.78 3.97
CA SER A 31 2.10 2.54 5.40
C SER A 31 0.74 1.91 5.68
N ALA A 32 0.73 0.89 6.53
CA ALA A 32 -0.49 0.27 7.01
C ALA A 32 -1.16 1.18 8.04
N SER A 33 -2.49 1.25 7.95
CA SER A 33 -3.39 1.92 8.87
C SER A 33 -4.56 0.97 9.17
N PRO A 34 -5.29 1.14 10.29
CA PRO A 34 -6.50 0.35 10.56
C PRO A 34 -7.53 0.37 9.43
N LYS A 35 -7.49 1.42 8.58
CA LYS A 35 -8.40 1.61 7.46
C LYS A 35 -7.91 1.01 6.13
N GLY A 36 -6.69 0.49 6.07
CA GLY A 36 -6.03 0.00 4.86
C GLY A 36 -4.63 0.55 4.69
N PHE A 37 -4.03 0.36 3.52
CA PHE A 37 -2.70 0.89 3.22
C PHE A 37 -2.76 2.24 2.52
N ALA A 38 -1.98 3.21 3.00
CA ALA A 38 -1.65 4.40 2.24
C ALA A 38 -0.52 4.08 1.26
N CYS A 39 -0.59 4.64 0.06
CA CYS A 39 0.39 4.42 -1.02
C CYS A 39 0.98 5.75 -1.48
N ASN A 40 2.29 5.81 -1.68
CA ASN A 40 3.01 6.99 -2.20
C ASN A 40 2.74 8.28 -1.41
N ASP A 41 2.57 8.15 -0.08
CA ASP A 41 2.22 9.25 0.83
C ASP A 41 0.95 10.02 0.39
N ARG A 42 0.00 9.34 -0.27
CA ARG A 42 -1.31 9.88 -0.68
C ARG A 42 -2.36 9.59 0.39
N PRO A 43 -2.66 10.53 1.31
CA PRO A 43 -3.70 10.32 2.32
C PRO A 43 -5.11 10.33 1.72
N ASP A 44 -5.27 10.84 0.49
CA ASP A 44 -6.51 10.85 -0.26
C ASP A 44 -6.90 9.47 -0.81
N ILE A 45 -5.97 8.50 -0.84
CA ILE A 45 -6.20 7.15 -1.39
C ILE A 45 -5.88 6.11 -0.32
N VAL A 46 -6.80 5.15 -0.15
CA VAL A 46 -6.62 4.02 0.75
C VAL A 46 -6.82 2.73 -0.02
N CYS A 47 -5.83 1.84 0.07
CA CYS A 47 -5.85 0.50 -0.50
C CYS A 47 -6.44 -0.47 0.53
N THR A 48 -7.73 -0.77 0.39
CA THR A 48 -8.52 -1.52 1.38
C THR A 48 -8.22 -3.03 1.34
N GLU A 49 -7.76 -3.56 0.21
CA GLU A 49 -7.30 -4.95 0.11
C GLU A 49 -5.82 -5.11 0.53
N GLY A 50 -5.15 -3.99 0.82
CA GLY A 50 -3.75 -3.95 1.23
C GLY A 50 -2.75 -4.25 0.12
N CYS A 51 -1.48 -4.40 0.52
CA CYS A 51 -0.37 -4.65 -0.39
C CYS A 51 0.05 -6.11 -0.37
N LYS A 52 0.32 -6.70 -1.54
CA LYS A 52 0.70 -8.12 -1.68
C LYS A 52 2.19 -8.33 -1.97
N THR A 53 2.86 -7.31 -2.50
CA THR A 53 4.32 -7.30 -2.62
C THR A 53 4.87 -6.20 -1.74
N PHE A 54 6.16 -6.29 -1.41
CA PHE A 54 6.81 -5.38 -0.47
C PHE A 54 8.23 -5.08 -0.91
N VAL A 55 8.79 -4.05 -0.29
CA VAL A 55 10.19 -3.66 -0.45
C VAL A 55 11.05 -4.47 0.51
N THR A 56 12.16 -4.99 0.02
CA THR A 56 13.22 -5.55 0.86
C THR A 56 14.30 -4.49 1.03
N SER A 57 14.65 -4.18 2.27
CA SER A 57 15.73 -3.25 2.58
C SER A 57 16.87 -3.98 3.29
N SER A 58 18.09 -3.52 3.03
CA SER A 58 19.31 -4.08 3.62
C SER A 58 19.94 -3.11 4.59
N GLN A 59 20.86 -3.61 5.41
CA GLN A 59 21.53 -2.84 6.45
C GLN A 59 20.54 -2.21 7.45
N CYS A 60 19.50 -2.96 7.83
CA CYS A 60 18.46 -2.56 8.76
C CYS A 60 18.88 -2.79 10.21
N LYS A 61 18.74 -1.76 11.04
CA LYS A 61 18.96 -1.82 12.49
C LYS A 61 17.62 -1.68 13.21
N PHE A 62 17.38 -2.55 14.17
CA PHE A 62 16.20 -2.44 15.01
C PHE A 62 16.31 -1.18 15.89
N ASP A 63 15.30 -0.33 15.86
CA ASP A 63 15.35 0.96 16.56
C ASP A 63 15.28 0.81 18.08
N LYS A 64 14.81 -0.34 18.58
CA LYS A 64 14.69 -0.61 20.02
C LYS A 64 15.89 -1.39 20.57
N TYR A 65 16.24 -1.11 21.82
CA TYR A 65 17.20 -1.92 22.57
C TYR A 65 16.61 -3.30 22.93
N PRO A 66 17.42 -4.36 22.96
CA PRO A 66 18.87 -4.40 22.69
C PRO A 66 19.21 -4.27 21.19
N LYS A 67 20.36 -3.66 20.89
CA LYS A 67 20.85 -3.48 19.51
C LYS A 67 21.13 -4.85 18.88
N LYS A 68 20.25 -5.27 17.97
CA LYS A 68 20.43 -6.47 17.15
C LYS A 68 21.46 -6.21 16.04
N PRO A 69 22.13 -7.25 15.53
CA PRO A 69 22.97 -7.13 14.35
C PRO A 69 22.17 -6.60 13.16
N THR A 70 22.86 -5.95 12.25
CA THR A 70 22.25 -5.41 11.05
C THR A 70 21.77 -6.53 10.13
N THR A 71 20.50 -6.50 9.73
CA THR A 71 19.85 -7.53 8.90
C THR A 71 19.30 -6.95 7.60
N SER A 72 18.78 -7.82 6.75
CA SER A 72 17.91 -7.43 5.63
C SER A 72 16.47 -7.76 6.01
N GLU A 73 15.58 -6.79 5.86
CA GLU A 73 14.20 -6.89 6.32
C GLU A 73 13.23 -6.70 5.15
N LEU A 74 12.14 -7.47 5.17
CA LEU A 74 11.01 -7.29 4.28
C LEU A 74 9.99 -6.36 4.94
N CYS A 75 9.79 -5.18 4.36
CA CYS A 75 8.98 -4.11 4.95
C CYS A 75 7.49 -4.37 4.71
N THR A 76 6.86 -5.26 5.47
CA THR A 76 5.48 -5.69 5.20
C THR A 76 4.40 -4.71 5.66
N VAL A 77 4.72 -3.80 6.57
CA VAL A 77 3.76 -2.89 7.20
C VAL A 77 3.94 -1.47 6.69
N GLY A 78 5.17 -1.06 6.42
CA GLY A 78 5.41 0.26 5.86
C GLY A 78 6.84 0.43 5.40
N PHE A 79 7.01 1.28 4.40
CA PHE A 79 8.31 1.65 3.86
C PHE A 79 8.27 3.11 3.41
N GLY A 80 9.28 3.87 3.81
CA GLY A 80 9.43 5.26 3.39
C GLY A 80 10.82 5.78 3.71
N SER A 81 11.27 6.83 3.00
CA SER A 81 12.51 7.52 3.33
C SER A 81 12.29 8.48 4.50
N THR A 82 13.04 8.31 5.58
CA THR A 82 13.07 9.29 6.69
C THR A 82 14.06 10.42 6.44
N SER A 83 14.77 10.37 5.31
CA SER A 83 15.52 11.50 4.82
C SER A 83 14.55 12.66 4.59
N ALA A 84 14.49 13.59 5.53
CA ALA A 84 14.05 14.96 5.28
C ALA A 84 15.07 15.65 4.36
N THR A 85 15.40 15.03 3.23
CA THR A 85 16.10 15.70 2.15
C THR A 85 15.07 16.63 1.58
N THR A 86 15.07 17.84 2.13
CA THR A 86 14.93 19.09 1.41
C THR A 86 14.85 18.86 -0.10
N LYS A 87 13.89 19.50 -0.77
CA LYS A 87 13.90 19.71 -2.22
C LYS A 87 15.14 20.50 -2.70
N SER A 88 16.32 20.25 -2.15
CA SER A 88 17.60 20.81 -2.56
C SER A 88 18.39 19.69 -3.21
N ASN A 89 18.85 19.95 -4.43
CA ASN A 89 19.67 19.13 -5.33
C ASN A 89 21.02 18.62 -4.75
N LEU A 90 21.16 18.37 -3.44
CA LEU A 90 22.36 17.83 -2.85
C LEU A 90 22.28 16.30 -2.83
N PHE A 91 22.55 15.74 -4.01
CA PHE A 91 22.66 14.31 -4.29
C PHE A 91 23.89 13.73 -3.56
N LEU A 92 23.73 13.37 -2.28
CA LEU A 92 24.59 12.39 -1.62
C LEU A 92 23.85 11.05 -1.59
N PRO A 93 23.97 10.21 -2.64
CA PRO A 93 23.20 8.97 -2.79
C PRO A 93 23.56 7.87 -1.76
N HIS A 94 24.48 8.15 -0.83
CA HIS A 94 25.05 7.16 0.09
C HIS A 94 24.52 7.23 1.53
N PHE A 95 23.61 8.17 1.84
CA PHE A 95 23.05 8.31 3.20
C PHE A 95 21.53 8.51 3.22
N ALA A 96 20.81 7.87 2.30
CA ALA A 96 19.36 7.77 2.42
C ALA A 96 19.02 6.75 3.52
N VAL A 97 18.40 7.21 4.61
CA VAL A 97 17.86 6.32 5.65
C VAL A 97 16.41 6.04 5.31
N CYS A 98 16.07 4.76 5.16
CA CYS A 98 14.72 4.29 4.96
C CYS A 98 14.18 3.70 6.27
N LEU A 99 12.95 4.05 6.61
CA LEU A 99 12.20 3.39 7.66
C LEU A 99 11.50 2.17 7.06
N CYS A 100 11.84 1.00 7.58
CA CYS A 100 11.22 -0.27 7.24
C CYS A 100 10.40 -0.74 8.44
N ILE A 101 9.09 -0.87 8.27
CA ILE A 101 8.19 -1.39 9.30
C ILE A 101 7.77 -2.78 8.88
N THR A 102 7.98 -3.73 9.77
CA THR A 102 7.59 -5.12 9.62
C THR A 102 6.60 -5.49 10.73
N GLY A 103 6.03 -6.70 10.68
CA GLY A 103 5.23 -7.23 11.80
C GLY A 103 6.01 -7.39 13.11
N GLN A 104 7.36 -7.38 13.07
CA GLN A 104 8.22 -7.46 14.25
C GLN A 104 8.53 -6.09 14.86
N GLY A 105 8.34 -5.01 14.11
CA GLY A 105 8.59 -3.64 14.53
C GLY A 105 9.27 -2.80 13.46
N SER A 106 9.80 -1.65 13.88
CA SER A 106 10.42 -0.64 13.03
C SER A 106 11.94 -0.77 13.00
N PHE A 107 12.50 -0.60 11.80
CA PHE A 107 13.92 -0.69 11.52
C PHE A 107 14.36 0.51 10.71
N SER A 108 15.49 1.11 11.10
CA SER A 108 16.21 2.10 10.32
C SER A 108 17.22 1.41 9.41
N CYS A 109 17.04 1.53 8.10
CA CYS A 109 17.88 0.88 7.09
C CYS A 109 18.69 1.91 6.31
N THR A 110 20.00 1.68 6.20
CA THR A 110 20.93 2.56 5.44
C THR A 110 21.44 1.91 4.16
N GLY A 111 20.97 0.69 3.86
CA GLY A 111 21.42 -0.08 2.71
C GLY A 111 20.54 0.12 1.48
N LYS A 112 20.77 -0.72 0.49
CA LYS A 112 19.95 -0.74 -0.74
C LYS A 112 18.56 -1.28 -0.41
N SER A 113 17.56 -0.69 -1.07
CA SER A 113 16.18 -1.16 -1.05
C SER A 113 15.80 -1.64 -2.45
N THR A 114 15.12 -2.78 -2.55
CA THR A 114 14.72 -3.38 -3.82
C THR A 114 13.25 -3.81 -3.80
N GLY A 115 12.63 -3.81 -4.98
CA GLY A 115 11.21 -4.13 -5.12
C GLY A 115 10.30 -2.90 -4.99
N SER A 116 9.00 -3.16 -4.97
CA SER A 116 7.94 -2.18 -4.80
C SER A 116 6.71 -2.87 -4.22
N ALA A 117 5.85 -2.11 -3.55
CA ALA A 117 4.60 -2.66 -3.07
C ALA A 117 3.50 -2.54 -4.13
N LYS A 118 2.81 -3.64 -4.42
CA LYS A 118 1.59 -3.63 -5.22
C LYS A 118 0.41 -3.70 -4.29
N CYS A 119 -0.32 -2.60 -4.22
CA CYS A 119 -1.48 -2.43 -3.35
C CYS A 119 -2.76 -2.50 -4.18
N TYR A 120 -3.76 -3.16 -3.62
CA TYR A 120 -5.02 -3.50 -4.28
C TYR A 120 -6.17 -2.84 -3.53
N GLY A 121 -7.32 -2.70 -4.19
CA GLY A 121 -8.47 -2.05 -3.56
C GLY A 121 -8.23 -0.55 -3.32
N CYS A 122 -7.35 0.11 -4.09
CA CYS A 122 -7.00 1.51 -3.87
C CYS A 122 -8.12 2.43 -4.36
N VAL A 123 -8.81 3.08 -3.43
CA VAL A 123 -9.91 4.01 -3.70
C VAL A 123 -9.72 5.32 -2.95
N ALA A 124 -10.34 6.38 -3.45
CA ALA A 124 -10.34 7.65 -2.76
C ALA A 124 -11.03 7.54 -1.39
N TYR A 125 -10.47 8.14 -0.35
CA TYR A 125 -10.93 8.06 1.03
C TYR A 125 -12.42 8.47 1.19
N ASN A 126 -12.86 9.45 0.40
CA ASN A 126 -14.24 9.96 0.38
C ASN A 126 -15.24 9.03 -0.35
N LYS A 127 -14.77 7.96 -1.00
CA LYS A 127 -15.59 6.96 -1.68
C LYS A 127 -15.75 5.67 -0.87
N ILE A 128 -15.07 5.55 0.26
CA ILE A 128 -15.20 4.39 1.15
C ILE A 128 -16.40 4.64 2.07
N PRO A 129 -17.43 3.78 2.04
CA PRO A 129 -18.51 3.83 3.02
C PRO A 129 -17.96 3.32 4.36
N TRP A 130 -17.40 4.22 5.16
CA TRP A 130 -16.95 3.89 6.51
C TRP A 130 -18.16 3.45 7.33
N ALA A 131 -18.07 2.28 7.96
CA ALA A 131 -19.02 1.90 9.00
C ALA A 131 -18.88 2.92 10.15
N SER A 132 -19.91 3.74 10.30
CA SER A 132 -20.08 4.71 11.39
C SER A 132 -20.42 4.02 12.69
#